data_AF-A0A2E0XV48-F1
#
_entry.id   AF-A0A2E0XV48-F1
#
_cell.length_a   1.000
_cell.length_b   1.000
_cell.length_c   1.000
_cell.angle_alpha   90.00
_cell.angle_beta   90.00
_cell.angle_gamma   90.00
#
_symmetry.space_group_name_H-M   'P 1'
#
loop_
_entity.id
_entity.type
_entity.pdbx_description
1 polymer ?
#
loop_
_entity_poly.entity_id
_entity_poly.type
_entity_poly.pdbx_seq_one_letter_code
_entity_poly.pdbx_strand_id
1 'polypeptide(L)' 'MAKKKLLFGKRNYKFMLIGILFIAFGFILMSGGGSDDPNVFNEEIYSFRRIRLAPMLVITGFIIEVYAILTKSN' A
#
# COMPACT_ATOMS: atom_id res chain seq x y z
N MET A 1 -2.62 -15.76 34.53
CA MET A 1 -2.25 -15.54 33.11
C MET A 1 -3.17 -14.49 32.51
N ALA A 2 -2.63 -13.35 32.03
CA ALA A 2 -3.43 -12.37 31.32
C ALA A 2 -3.92 -12.98 29.99
N LYS A 3 -5.24 -13.07 29.79
CA LYS A 3 -5.83 -13.45 28.50
C LYS A 3 -5.39 -12.40 27.48
N LYS A 4 -4.54 -12.77 26.51
CA LYS A 4 -4.26 -11.95 25.33
C LYS A 4 -5.58 -11.80 24.54
N LYS A 5 -6.30 -10.74 24.81
CA LYS A 5 -7.43 -10.32 23.99
C LYS A 5 -6.83 -9.65 22.75
N LEU A 6 -6.91 -10.31 21.61
CA LEU A 6 -6.55 -9.67 20.34
C LEU A 6 -7.41 -8.42 20.17
N LEU A 7 -6.78 -7.30 19.78
CA LEU A 7 -7.49 -6.02 19.62
C LEU A 7 -8.53 -6.09 18.50
N PHE A 8 -8.20 -6.85 17.45
CA PHE A 8 -9.03 -7.09 16.29
C PHE A 8 -9.30 -8.59 16.09
N GLY A 9 -10.32 -8.90 15.29
CA GLY A 9 -10.64 -10.26 14.90
C GLY A 9 -9.67 -10.84 13.90
N LYS A 10 -9.62 -12.17 13.82
CA LYS A 10 -8.83 -12.88 12.80
C LYS A 10 -9.16 -12.42 11.38
N ARG A 11 -10.43 -12.07 11.10
CA ARG A 11 -10.87 -11.55 9.80
C ARG A 11 -10.25 -10.18 9.50
N ASN A 12 -10.29 -9.26 10.45
CA ASN A 12 -9.73 -7.92 10.29
C ASN A 12 -8.21 -7.96 10.07
N TYR A 13 -7.50 -8.83 10.81
CA TYR A 13 -6.06 -9.02 10.59
C TYR A 13 -5.74 -9.52 9.17
N LYS A 14 -6.60 -10.36 8.56
CA LYS A 14 -6.43 -10.74 7.15
C LYS A 14 -6.58 -9.55 6.21
N PHE A 15 -7.58 -8.69 6.45
CA PHE A 15 -7.77 -7.47 5.64
C PHE A 15 -6.60 -6.48 5.81
N MET A 16 -6.07 -6.31 7.02
CA MET A 16 -4.85 -5.51 7.24
C MET A 16 -3.64 -6.10 6.52
N LEU A 17 -3.48 -7.42 6.48
CA LEU A 17 -2.38 -8.01 5.71
C LEU A 17 -2.53 -7.70 4.21
N ILE A 18 -3.75 -7.76 3.69
CA ILE A 18 -4.05 -7.43 2.29
C ILE A 18 -3.80 -5.94 2.02
N GLY A 19 -4.25 -5.03 2.88
CA GLY A 19 -4.03 -3.59 2.72
C GLY A 19 -2.55 -3.22 2.70
N ILE A 20 -1.76 -3.77 3.64
CA ILE A 20 -0.29 -3.62 3.65
C ILE A 20 0.34 -4.12 2.35
N LEU A 21 -0.09 -5.27 1.82
CA LEU A 21 0.44 -5.76 0.55
C LEU A 21 0.14 -4.79 -0.61
N PHE A 22 -1.06 -4.25 -0.70
CA PHE A 22 -1.41 -3.24 -1.71
C PHE A 22 -0.54 -1.98 -1.61
N ILE A 23 -0.32 -1.49 -0.38
CA ILE A 23 0.55 -0.34 -0.13
C ILE A 23 1.99 -0.65 -0.57
N ALA A 24 2.53 -1.80 -0.15
CA ALA A 24 3.88 -2.23 -0.49
C ALA A 24 4.05 -2.36 -2.01
N PHE A 25 3.11 -3.01 -2.70
CA PHE A 25 3.14 -3.11 -4.17
C PHE A 25 3.05 -1.74 -4.83
N GLY A 26 2.20 -0.84 -4.34
CA GLY A 26 2.12 0.53 -4.84
C GLY A 26 3.48 1.25 -4.76
N PHE A 27 4.16 1.19 -3.62
CA PHE A 27 5.50 1.79 -3.48
C PHE A 27 6.57 1.09 -4.35
N ILE A 28 6.52 -0.24 -4.49
CA ILE A 28 7.42 -0.97 -5.39
C ILE A 28 7.21 -0.51 -6.84
N LEU A 29 5.96 -0.30 -7.27
CA LEU A 29 5.67 0.19 -8.61
C LEU A 29 6.13 1.65 -8.83
N MET A 30 6.22 2.47 -7.79
CA MET A 30 6.80 3.82 -7.83
C MET A 30 8.33 3.79 -7.94
N SER A 31 8.98 2.73 -7.47
CA SER A 31 10.43 2.60 -7.50
C SER A 31 10.97 2.43 -8.93
N GLY A 32 12.11 3.08 -9.21
CA GLY A 32 12.84 3.01 -10.49
C GLY A 32 12.90 4.35 -11.22
N GLY A 33 13.39 4.37 -12.47
CA GLY A 33 13.36 5.50 -13.43
C GLY A 33 14.03 6.79 -12.96
N GLY A 34 14.91 6.70 -11.97
CA GLY A 34 15.95 7.72 -11.85
C GLY A 34 16.76 7.76 -13.14
N SER A 35 17.19 8.95 -13.54
CA SER A 35 18.21 9.08 -14.57
C SER A 35 19.57 8.83 -13.92
N ASP A 36 20.41 7.99 -14.53
CA ASP A 36 21.79 7.77 -14.07
C ASP A 36 22.66 9.02 -14.31
N ASP A 37 22.24 9.91 -15.20
CA ASP A 37 22.90 11.17 -15.51
C ASP A 37 21.97 12.37 -15.22
N PRO A 38 22.27 13.21 -14.21
CA PRO A 38 21.41 14.31 -13.78
C PRO A 38 21.19 15.38 -14.86
N ASN A 39 21.96 15.35 -15.96
CA ASN A 39 21.83 16.27 -17.09
C ASN A 39 20.92 15.73 -18.20
N VAL A 40 20.48 14.46 -18.12
CA VAL A 40 19.59 13.83 -19.10
C VAL A 40 18.25 13.54 -18.43
N PHE A 41 17.19 14.16 -18.96
CA PHE A 41 15.84 13.91 -18.46
C PHE A 41 15.36 12.53 -18.92
N ASN A 42 15.03 11.64 -17.98
CA ASN A 42 14.47 10.32 -18.28
C ASN A 42 12.94 10.39 -18.32
N GLU A 43 12.34 10.26 -19.51
CA GLU A 43 10.87 10.28 -19.70
C GLU A 43 10.13 9.14 -18.99
N GLU A 44 10.83 8.06 -18.59
CA GLU A 44 10.24 6.95 -17.85
C GLU A 44 9.70 7.34 -16.46
N ILE A 45 10.16 8.48 -15.92
CA ILE A 45 9.61 9.10 -14.71
C ILE A 45 8.13 9.44 -14.90
N TYR A 46 7.75 9.90 -16.10
CA TYR A 46 6.37 10.22 -16.47
C TYR A 46 5.53 9.01 -16.91
N SER A 47 6.04 7.79 -16.72
CA SER A 47 5.26 6.60 -17.06
C SER A 47 3.92 6.57 -16.32
N PHE A 48 2.85 6.29 -17.08
CA PHE A 48 1.48 6.18 -16.56
C PHE A 48 1.39 5.26 -15.33
N ARG A 49 2.17 4.18 -15.34
CA ARG A 49 2.29 3.22 -14.25
C ARG A 49 2.67 3.88 -12.93
N ARG A 50 3.57 4.86 -12.94
CA ARG A 50 4.14 5.46 -11.72
C ARG A 50 3.38 6.68 -11.22
N ILE A 51 2.86 7.47 -12.14
CA ILE A 51 2.13 8.70 -11.78
C ILE A 51 0.67 8.40 -11.45
N ARG A 52 0.05 7.43 -12.12
CA ARG A 52 -1.38 7.15 -11.95
C ARG A 52 -1.63 5.81 -11.28
N LEU A 53 -1.05 4.74 -11.79
CA LEU A 53 -1.40 3.38 -11.35
C LEU A 53 -0.87 3.07 -9.95
N ALA A 54 0.39 3.44 -9.67
CA ALA A 54 1.03 3.18 -8.39
C ALA A 54 0.40 3.98 -7.22
N PRO A 55 0.13 5.30 -7.33
CA PRO A 55 -0.51 6.04 -6.24
C PRO A 55 -1.93 5.58 -5.99
N MET A 56 -2.67 5.20 -7.04
CA MET A 56 -4.02 4.63 -6.88
C MET A 56 -3.99 3.33 -6.06
N LEU A 57 -3.02 2.45 -6.30
CA LEU A 57 -2.85 1.22 -5.51
C LEU A 57 -2.53 1.50 -4.04
N VAL A 58 -1.67 2.49 -3.76
CA VAL A 58 -1.38 2.92 -2.39
C VAL A 58 -2.63 3.45 -1.70
N ILE A 59 -3.40 4.32 -2.36
CA ILE A 59 -4.66 4.87 -1.83
C ILE A 59 -5.67 3.76 -1.55
N THR A 60 -5.84 2.82 -2.49
CA THR A 60 -6.70 1.65 -2.29
C THR A 60 -6.26 0.83 -1.08
N GLY A 61 -4.95 0.61 -0.92
CA GLY A 61 -4.40 -0.06 0.26
C GLY A 61 -4.75 0.66 1.57
N PHE A 62 -4.62 1.98 1.62
CA PHE A 62 -5.04 2.76 2.80
C PHE A 62 -6.55 2.69 3.07
N ILE A 63 -7.39 2.70 2.04
CA ILE A 63 -8.85 2.51 2.20
C ILE A 63 -9.15 1.13 2.82
N ILE A 64 -8.43 0.09 2.39
CA ILE A 64 -8.57 -1.27 2.95
C ILE A 64 -8.14 -1.28 4.43
N GLU A 65 -7.04 -0.62 4.80
CA GLU A 65 -6.61 -0.51 6.21
C GLU A 65 -7.65 0.21 7.08
N VAL A 66 -8.16 1.35 6.59
CA VAL A 66 -9.22 2.09 7.30
C VAL A 66 -10.44 1.21 7.50
N TYR A 67 -10.88 0.49 6.47
CA TYR A 67 -12.00 -0.46 6.57
C TYR A 67 -11.70 -1.61 7.56
N ALA A 68 -10.49 -2.18 7.52
CA ALA A 68 -10.08 -3.28 8.37
C ALA A 68 -10.03 -2.88 9.86
N ILE A 69 -9.61 -1.65 10.16
CA ILE A 69 -9.53 -1.12 11.52
C ILE A 69 -10.91 -0.71 12.05
N LEU A 70 -11.73 -0.05 11.23
CA LEU A 70 -13.04 0.46 11.65
C LEU A 70 -14.13 -0.61 11.71
N THR A 71 -13.99 -1.70 10.96
CA THR A 71 -14.97 -2.80 10.99
C THR A 71 -14.93 -3.49 12.34
N LYS A 72 -16.07 -3.56 13.04
CA LYS A 72 -16.14 -4.35 14.28
C LYS A 72 -15.88 -5.83 13.98
N SER A 73 -14.92 -6.40 14.71
CA SER A 73 -14.75 -7.84 14.82
C SER A 73 -15.81 -8.38 15.76
N ASN A 74 -16.96 -8.79 15.23
CA ASN A 74 -17.87 -9.67 15.95
C ASN A 74 -17.22 -11.04 16.15
#